data_AF-A0A3M6K910-F1
#
_entry.id   AF-A0A3M6K910-F1
#
_cell.length_a   1.000
_cell.length_b   1.000
_cell.length_c   1.000
_cell.angle_alpha   90.00
_cell.angle_beta   90.00
_cell.angle_gamma   90.00
#
_symmetry.space_group_name_H-M   'P 1'
#
loop_
_entity.id
_entity.type
_entity.pdbx_description
1 polymer ?
#
loop_
_entity_poly.entity_id
_entity_poly.type
_entity_poly.pdbx_seq_one_letter_code
_entity_poly.pdbx_strand_id
1 'polypeptide(L)'
;MEDGILSKYTTNGQYKIEMKWFPSGEIKPDTDYSFTFQVKDALTDILLNNNSFNLEITQNDKTINTLTKEFDSNLFSKKFSFQDSGIISFILSDINHSDQTVKFSMKLDAESTSLIDDSGFTAKKRTDGLPQIFACGFEKNAITLQKCFQTQTYDNYGWFGKVNFLIYAPGWNEDSDKVEYIGDTETDKLTLSSRSDNHPYQELGICDGFVETGADTGLFVGRVKLSGHDHDVNGDGVVDTKFGGTKCSNSPIDEYAKIETGRDGAVTLSWQYQDDPVKVITKSIYFNWNVGKLNFLQEQYHVDDTIEFTFNDKDLYKVAEDKFDLNFKIYSDSDRAGIIYQVGENYKFKKPFSFTVNTEETIGDSLRVSDGDTIYVQYDDCTMPRATDKNGFTYSDDHCVEVIEKVTVYTS
;
A
#
# COMPACT_ATOMS: atom_id res chain seq x y z
N MET A 1 -5.44 -18.98 -7.54
CA MET A 1 -4.00 -18.61 -7.59
C MET A 1 -3.34 -19.57 -8.57
N GLU A 2 -2.97 -19.13 -9.76
CA GLU A 2 -2.43 -20.03 -10.80
C GLU A 2 -0.95 -20.41 -10.58
N ASP A 3 -0.13 -19.58 -9.92
CA ASP A 3 1.33 -19.83 -9.91
C ASP A 3 1.98 -20.15 -8.55
N GLY A 4 1.26 -20.11 -7.42
CA GLY A 4 1.82 -20.55 -6.12
C GLY A 4 3.07 -19.79 -5.65
N ILE A 5 3.24 -18.52 -6.05
CA ILE A 5 4.31 -17.62 -5.62
C ILE A 5 3.69 -16.44 -4.86
N LEU A 6 4.21 -16.15 -3.68
CA LEU A 6 3.91 -14.94 -2.91
C LEU A 6 5.19 -14.15 -2.71
N SER A 7 5.12 -12.82 -2.83
CA SER A 7 6.27 -11.92 -2.64
C SER A 7 5.95 -10.88 -1.57
N LYS A 8 6.91 -10.56 -0.71
CA LYS A 8 6.82 -9.46 0.27
C LYS A 8 8.17 -8.76 0.38
N TYR A 9 8.15 -7.48 0.75
CA TYR A 9 9.35 -6.68 1.01
C TYR A 9 9.56 -6.50 2.51
N THR A 10 10.80 -6.33 2.93
CA THR A 10 11.11 -5.90 4.30
C THR A 10 10.71 -4.44 4.50
N THR A 11 10.42 -4.04 5.74
CA THR A 11 9.94 -2.70 6.08
C THR A 11 10.91 -1.57 5.71
N ASN A 12 12.21 -1.86 5.68
CA ASN A 12 13.23 -0.92 5.22
C ASN A 12 13.42 -0.91 3.68
N GLY A 13 12.64 -1.71 2.95
CA GLY A 13 12.72 -1.84 1.49
C GLY A 13 14.03 -2.46 1.00
N GLN A 14 14.85 -3.08 1.85
CA GLN A 14 16.15 -3.62 1.46
C GLN A 14 16.04 -4.99 0.78
N TYR A 15 15.13 -5.85 1.26
CA TYR A 15 15.01 -7.22 0.79
C TYR A 15 13.61 -7.51 0.25
N LYS A 16 13.55 -8.29 -0.82
CA LYS A 16 12.33 -8.91 -1.34
C LYS A 16 12.39 -10.40 -1.07
N ILE A 17 11.39 -10.92 -0.38
CA ILE A 17 11.25 -12.34 -0.06
C ILE A 17 10.18 -12.93 -0.97
N GLU A 18 10.52 -14.02 -1.66
CA GLU A 18 9.55 -14.82 -2.41
C GLU A 18 9.37 -16.18 -1.74
N MET A 19 8.13 -16.55 -1.47
CA MET A 19 7.72 -17.87 -1.01
C MET A 19 6.96 -18.58 -2.12
N LYS A 20 7.33 -19.82 -2.42
CA LYS A 20 6.66 -20.70 -3.38
C LYS A 20 6.30 -22.02 -2.72
N TRP A 21 5.25 -22.71 -3.18
CA TRP A 21 4.95 -24.05 -2.68
C TRP A 21 4.55 -25.01 -3.79
N PHE A 22 4.81 -26.30 -3.54
CA PHE A 22 4.43 -27.41 -4.41
C PHE A 22 3.79 -28.56 -3.60
N PRO A 23 2.66 -29.15 -4.03
CA PRO A 23 1.86 -28.81 -5.22
C PRO A 23 1.32 -27.38 -5.19
N SER A 24 1.27 -26.71 -6.35
CA SER A 24 0.70 -25.36 -6.44
C SER A 24 -0.82 -25.39 -6.27
N GLY A 25 -1.40 -24.27 -5.84
CA GLY A 25 -2.83 -24.15 -5.59
C GLY A 25 -3.16 -24.02 -4.10
N GLU A 26 -4.39 -24.34 -3.73
CA GLU A 26 -4.86 -24.25 -2.35
C GLU A 26 -4.17 -25.28 -1.44
N ILE A 27 -3.90 -24.86 -0.21
CA ILE A 27 -3.21 -25.69 0.78
C ILE A 27 -4.25 -26.39 1.64
N LYS A 28 -4.19 -27.72 1.69
CA LYS A 28 -5.16 -28.57 2.37
C LYS A 28 -4.53 -29.30 3.57
N PRO A 29 -5.32 -29.63 4.60
CA PRO A 29 -4.91 -30.55 5.64
C PRO A 29 -4.39 -31.87 5.08
N ASP A 30 -3.53 -32.52 5.84
CA ASP A 30 -3.02 -33.87 5.59
C ASP A 30 -2.31 -34.06 4.25
N THR A 31 -1.87 -32.95 3.64
CA THR A 31 -1.10 -32.94 2.40
C THR A 31 0.29 -32.39 2.67
N ASP A 32 1.32 -33.09 2.15
CA ASP A 32 2.70 -32.62 2.22
C ASP A 32 2.95 -31.56 1.14
N TYR A 33 3.40 -30.38 1.56
CA TYR A 33 3.80 -29.31 0.68
C TYR A 33 5.28 -28.99 0.85
N SER A 34 5.99 -28.82 -0.26
CA SER A 34 7.35 -28.30 -0.28
C SER A 34 7.30 -26.79 -0.44
N PHE A 35 7.69 -26.06 0.58
CA PHE A 35 7.82 -24.60 0.54
C PHE A 35 9.24 -24.20 0.22
N THR A 36 9.39 -23.24 -0.68
CA THR A 36 10.66 -22.67 -1.11
C THR A 36 10.68 -21.17 -0.85
N PHE A 37 11.71 -20.69 -0.16
CA PHE A 37 11.94 -19.28 0.15
C PHE A 37 13.17 -18.76 -0.58
N GLN A 38 13.08 -17.55 -1.12
CA GLN A 38 14.14 -16.81 -1.80
C GLN A 38 14.27 -15.42 -1.20
N VAL A 39 15.51 -14.99 -0.94
CA VAL A 39 15.84 -13.62 -0.53
C VAL A 39 16.52 -12.92 -1.71
N LYS A 40 15.99 -11.76 -2.09
CA LYS A 40 16.51 -10.93 -3.17
C LYS A 40 16.78 -9.52 -2.67
N ASP A 41 17.69 -8.83 -3.35
CA ASP A 41 17.81 -7.39 -3.24
C ASP A 41 16.52 -6.75 -3.79
N ALA A 42 15.89 -5.88 -3.01
CA ALA A 42 14.58 -5.35 -3.36
C ALA A 42 14.59 -4.39 -4.56
N LEU A 43 15.70 -3.68 -4.76
CA LEU A 43 15.84 -2.68 -5.82
C LEU A 43 16.15 -3.33 -7.16
N THR A 44 17.10 -4.27 -7.15
CA THR A 44 17.63 -4.90 -8.36
C THR A 44 16.95 -6.22 -8.73
N ASP A 45 16.14 -6.78 -7.81
CA ASP A 45 15.54 -8.12 -7.89
C ASP A 45 16.56 -9.25 -8.08
N ILE A 46 17.83 -8.99 -7.74
CA ILE A 46 18.93 -9.97 -7.83
C ILE A 46 18.88 -10.90 -6.61
N LEU A 47 18.96 -12.21 -6.87
CA LEU A 47 19.10 -13.23 -5.82
C LEU A 47 20.39 -13.01 -5.03
N LEU A 48 20.25 -12.89 -3.72
CA LEU A 48 21.39 -12.80 -2.82
C LEU A 48 21.94 -14.21 -2.54
N ASN A 49 23.25 -14.32 -2.46
CA ASN A 49 23.94 -15.54 -2.00
C ASN A 49 24.34 -15.37 -0.53
N ASN A 50 24.53 -16.48 0.18
CA ASN A 50 24.86 -16.51 1.62
C ASN A 50 23.82 -15.80 2.50
N ASN A 51 22.55 -16.22 2.39
CA ASN A 51 21.50 -15.63 3.20
C ASN A 51 21.35 -16.35 4.54
N SER A 52 20.93 -15.61 5.56
CA SER A 52 20.53 -16.14 6.86
C SER A 52 19.13 -15.66 7.22
N PHE A 53 18.32 -16.52 7.84
CA PHE A 53 17.08 -16.10 8.50
C PHE A 53 16.61 -17.16 9.49
N ASN A 54 15.86 -16.71 10.48
CA ASN A 54 15.02 -17.56 11.32
C ASN A 54 13.67 -17.73 10.65
N LEU A 55 13.19 -18.96 10.55
CA LEU A 55 11.83 -19.28 10.11
C LEU A 55 11.03 -19.84 11.27
N GLU A 56 10.01 -19.10 11.67
CA GLU A 56 8.95 -19.58 12.54
C GLU A 56 7.70 -19.89 11.72
N ILE A 57 7.08 -21.03 11.99
CA ILE A 57 5.81 -21.43 11.39
C ILE A 57 4.79 -21.52 12.51
N THR A 58 3.70 -20.80 12.34
CA THR A 58 2.57 -20.82 13.26
C THR A 58 1.31 -21.30 12.56
N GLN A 59 0.44 -21.95 13.31
CA GLN A 59 -0.91 -22.31 12.89
C GLN A 59 -1.88 -21.80 13.94
N ASN A 60 -2.83 -20.94 13.52
CA ASN A 60 -3.74 -20.23 14.42
C ASN A 60 -2.98 -19.53 15.56
N ASP A 61 -1.87 -18.86 15.21
CA ASP A 61 -0.91 -18.19 16.09
C ASP A 61 -0.22 -19.06 17.15
N LYS A 62 -0.32 -20.38 17.05
CA LYS A 62 0.49 -21.31 17.84
C LYS A 62 1.71 -21.75 17.04
N THR A 63 2.90 -21.59 17.58
CA THR A 63 4.15 -22.03 16.95
C THR A 63 4.15 -23.55 16.80
N ILE A 64 4.23 -24.04 15.56
CA ILE A 64 4.31 -25.47 15.23
C ILE A 64 5.73 -25.90 14.82
N ASN A 65 6.56 -24.95 14.39
CA ASN A 65 7.95 -25.21 14.00
C ASN A 65 8.79 -23.94 14.12
N THR A 66 10.04 -24.08 14.52
CA THR A 66 11.04 -23.01 14.50
C THR A 66 12.34 -23.56 13.95
N LEU A 67 12.94 -22.83 13.00
CA LEU A 67 14.15 -23.21 12.32
C LEU A 67 15.07 -22.01 12.22
N THR A 68 16.25 -22.10 12.82
CA THR A 68 17.35 -21.15 12.56
C THR A 68 18.25 -21.78 11.51
N LYS A 69 18.53 -21.05 10.42
CA LYS A 69 19.39 -21.61 9.38
C LYS A 69 20.19 -20.55 8.62
N GLU A 70 21.48 -20.83 8.52
CA GLU A 70 22.43 -20.21 7.61
C GLU A 70 22.37 -20.97 6.28
N PHE A 71 22.25 -20.26 5.15
CA PHE A 71 22.20 -20.85 3.81
C PHE A 71 23.39 -20.39 2.97
N ASP A 72 24.22 -21.34 2.54
CA ASP A 72 25.21 -21.09 1.47
C ASP A 72 24.54 -20.96 0.09
N SER A 73 23.27 -21.39 -0.03
CA SER A 73 22.48 -21.34 -1.27
C SER A 73 21.46 -20.21 -1.27
N ASN A 74 21.16 -19.69 -2.46
CA ASN A 74 20.13 -18.67 -2.70
C ASN A 74 18.67 -19.16 -2.52
N LEU A 75 18.48 -20.43 -2.12
CA LEU A 75 17.19 -21.10 -1.99
C LEU A 75 17.13 -21.88 -0.68
N PHE A 76 16.04 -21.71 0.07
CA PHE A 76 15.67 -22.61 1.15
C PHE A 76 14.41 -23.38 0.79
N SER A 77 14.46 -24.71 0.79
CA SER A 77 13.28 -25.55 0.59
C SER A 77 13.07 -26.51 1.75
N LYS A 78 11.84 -26.62 2.23
CA LYS A 78 11.46 -27.60 3.26
C LYS A 78 10.02 -28.07 3.10
N LYS A 79 9.79 -29.34 3.44
CA LYS A 79 8.47 -29.95 3.44
C LYS A 79 7.76 -29.75 4.78
N PHE A 80 6.48 -29.42 4.70
CA PHE A 80 5.59 -29.30 5.85
C PHE A 80 4.23 -29.91 5.51
N SER A 81 3.59 -30.48 6.51
CA SER A 81 2.18 -30.88 6.49
C SER A 81 1.48 -30.30 7.71
N PHE A 82 0.19 -30.02 7.54
CA PHE A 82 -0.65 -29.36 8.53
C PHE A 82 -1.88 -30.24 8.76
N GLN A 83 -2.26 -30.43 10.02
CA GLN A 83 -3.32 -31.38 10.40
C GLN A 83 -4.69 -30.71 10.48
N ASP A 84 -4.75 -29.49 11.01
CA ASP A 84 -6.01 -28.79 11.25
C ASP A 84 -6.25 -27.68 10.23
N SER A 85 -7.51 -27.34 9.93
CA SER A 85 -7.82 -26.11 9.18
C SER A 85 -7.45 -24.84 9.97
N GLY A 86 -7.11 -23.75 9.29
CA GLY A 86 -6.82 -22.48 9.97
C GLY A 86 -5.89 -21.55 9.21
N ILE A 87 -5.37 -20.53 9.89
CA ILE A 87 -4.37 -19.63 9.32
C ILE A 87 -2.97 -20.14 9.63
N ILE A 88 -2.21 -20.42 8.58
CA ILE A 88 -0.80 -20.73 8.68
C ILE A 88 -0.02 -19.46 8.41
N SER A 89 0.99 -19.19 9.23
CA SER A 89 1.93 -18.11 8.98
C SER A 89 3.37 -18.61 8.94
N PHE A 90 4.13 -18.09 7.97
CA PHE A 90 5.56 -18.25 7.84
C PHE A 90 6.20 -16.91 8.17
N ILE A 91 6.90 -16.84 9.30
CA ILE A 91 7.54 -15.64 9.83
C ILE A 91 9.04 -15.80 9.63
N LEU A 92 9.61 -15.04 8.69
CA LEU A 92 11.04 -14.94 8.49
C LEU A 92 11.55 -13.74 9.29
N SER A 93 12.48 -13.94 10.20
CA SER A 93 13.11 -12.88 11.00
C SER A 93 14.63 -13.01 10.97
N ASP A 94 15.35 -12.02 11.50
CA ASP A 94 16.82 -12.01 11.52
C ASP A 94 17.43 -12.17 10.11
N ILE A 95 16.78 -11.56 9.11
CA ILE A 95 17.12 -11.75 7.70
C ILE A 95 18.49 -11.12 7.45
N ASN A 96 19.50 -11.92 7.13
CA ASN A 96 20.90 -11.49 6.90
C ASN A 96 21.47 -10.70 8.08
N HIS A 97 21.16 -11.15 9.31
CA HIS A 97 21.53 -10.48 10.56
C HIS A 97 20.97 -9.05 10.71
N SER A 98 19.89 -8.74 10.00
CA SER A 98 19.12 -7.51 10.20
C SER A 98 17.96 -7.73 11.17
N ASP A 99 17.43 -6.65 11.75
CA ASP A 99 16.23 -6.66 12.57
C ASP A 99 14.92 -6.84 11.76
N GLN A 100 15.02 -7.07 10.45
CA GLN A 100 13.87 -7.14 9.56
C GLN A 100 13.11 -8.46 9.71
N THR A 101 11.78 -8.36 9.58
CA THR A 101 10.87 -9.51 9.66
C THR A 101 9.84 -9.46 8.54
N VAL A 102 9.53 -10.61 7.94
CA VAL A 102 8.50 -10.78 6.91
C VAL A 102 7.57 -11.93 7.30
N LYS A 103 6.26 -11.67 7.35
CA LYS A 103 5.22 -12.67 7.65
C LYS A 103 4.37 -12.95 6.40
N PHE A 104 4.41 -14.18 5.89
CA PHE A 104 3.42 -14.69 4.95
C PHE A 104 2.30 -15.37 5.74
N SER A 105 1.05 -15.12 5.38
CA SER A 105 -0.10 -15.79 5.98
C SER A 105 -1.01 -16.33 4.88
N MET A 106 -1.55 -17.51 5.12
CA MET A 106 -2.40 -18.23 4.18
C MET A 106 -3.39 -19.10 4.93
N LYS A 107 -4.51 -19.39 4.28
CA LYS A 107 -5.57 -20.21 4.85
C LYS A 107 -5.37 -21.66 4.43
N LEU A 108 -5.58 -22.58 5.36
CA LEU A 108 -5.64 -24.02 5.16
C LEU A 108 -7.09 -24.48 5.34
N ASP A 109 -7.72 -24.95 4.27
CA ASP A 109 -9.12 -25.39 4.26
C ASP A 109 -9.21 -26.92 4.18
N ALA A 110 -10.00 -27.54 5.07
CA ALA A 110 -10.35 -28.96 4.97
C ALA A 110 -11.29 -29.18 3.79
N GLU A 111 -11.19 -30.31 3.07
CA GLU A 111 -12.08 -30.60 1.95
C GLU A 111 -13.56 -30.49 2.36
N SER A 112 -14.27 -29.63 1.66
CA SER A 112 -15.71 -29.45 1.80
C SER A 112 -16.43 -30.70 1.28
N THR A 113 -17.11 -31.43 2.17
CA THR A 113 -18.27 -32.21 1.73
C THR A 113 -19.44 -31.24 1.55
N SER A 114 -19.41 -30.54 0.41
CA SER A 114 -20.53 -29.97 -0.33
C SER A 114 -21.67 -29.30 0.47
N LEU A 115 -21.69 -27.97 0.47
CA LEU A 115 -22.69 -27.20 -0.27
C LEU A 115 -21.95 -26.05 -0.96
N ILE A 116 -21.85 -26.14 -2.28
CA ILE A 116 -21.30 -25.07 -3.12
C ILE A 116 -22.40 -24.04 -3.26
N ASP A 117 -22.24 -22.87 -2.66
CA ASP A 117 -22.66 -21.63 -3.29
C ASP A 117 -21.42 -20.90 -3.82
N ASP A 118 -21.59 -19.98 -4.77
CA ASP A 118 -20.52 -19.32 -5.52
C ASP A 118 -19.58 -18.43 -4.67
N SER A 119 -19.62 -18.54 -3.34
CA SER A 119 -18.70 -17.90 -2.39
C SER A 119 -17.48 -18.75 -1.99
N GLY A 120 -17.47 -20.05 -2.33
CA GLY A 120 -16.30 -20.91 -2.14
C GLY A 120 -15.95 -21.23 -0.68
N PHE A 121 -16.93 -21.35 0.23
CA PHE A 121 -16.62 -21.76 1.61
C PHE A 121 -17.66 -22.65 2.28
N THR A 122 -17.17 -23.63 3.05
CA THR A 122 -17.87 -24.30 4.14
C THR A 122 -16.91 -24.41 5.33
N ALA A 123 -17.26 -23.84 6.48
CA ALA A 123 -16.58 -24.12 7.75
C ALA A 123 -17.23 -25.31 8.46
N LYS A 124 -16.44 -26.07 9.23
CA LYS A 124 -16.96 -26.82 10.36
C LYS A 124 -16.16 -26.54 11.63
N LYS A 125 -16.91 -26.14 12.66
CA LYS A 125 -16.67 -26.16 14.12
C LYS A 125 -15.54 -25.26 14.68
N ARG A 126 -16.00 -24.25 15.44
CA ARG A 126 -15.37 -23.57 16.60
C ARG A 126 -13.99 -24.10 16.96
N THR A 127 -12.94 -23.52 16.40
CA THR A 127 -11.57 -23.69 16.87
C THR A 127 -11.16 -22.47 17.67
N ASP A 128 -10.48 -22.69 18.80
CA ASP A 128 -9.96 -21.67 19.74
C ASP A 128 -8.81 -20.82 19.15
N GLY A 129 -8.88 -20.47 17.87
CA GLY A 129 -7.90 -19.62 17.21
C GLY A 129 -8.01 -18.19 17.75
N LEU A 130 -6.86 -17.61 18.10
CA LEU A 130 -6.82 -16.19 18.44
C LEU A 130 -7.20 -15.37 17.20
N PRO A 131 -7.98 -14.29 17.38
CA PRO A 131 -8.38 -13.48 16.26
C PRO A 131 -7.19 -12.76 15.61
N GLN A 132 -7.27 -12.55 14.29
CA GLN A 132 -6.21 -11.90 13.51
C GLN A 132 -6.79 -10.76 12.67
N ILE A 133 -6.09 -9.61 12.65
CA ILE A 133 -6.46 -8.47 11.82
C ILE A 133 -5.54 -8.38 10.59
N PHE A 134 -6.16 -8.21 9.42
CA PHE A 134 -5.51 -7.96 8.14
C PHE A 134 -5.93 -6.59 7.62
N ALA A 135 -5.03 -5.95 6.86
CA ALA A 135 -5.32 -4.74 6.11
C ALA A 135 -4.90 -4.96 4.65
N CYS A 136 -5.78 -4.63 3.71
CA CYS A 136 -5.65 -4.94 2.30
C CYS A 136 -6.68 -4.17 1.46
N GLY A 137 -6.70 -4.39 0.15
CA GLY A 137 -7.73 -3.81 -0.71
C GLY A 137 -7.67 -2.29 -0.79
N PHE A 138 -6.47 -1.70 -0.82
CA PHE A 138 -6.37 -0.26 -1.04
C PHE A 138 -6.97 0.10 -2.42
N GLU A 139 -7.98 0.97 -2.41
CA GLU A 139 -8.81 1.35 -3.56
C GLU A 139 -9.46 0.15 -4.30
N LYS A 140 -9.51 -1.01 -3.65
CA LYS A 140 -10.12 -2.25 -4.18
C LYS A 140 -10.96 -2.90 -3.08
N ASN A 141 -12.26 -3.11 -3.31
CA ASN A 141 -13.07 -3.77 -2.29
C ASN A 141 -12.69 -5.28 -2.19
N ALA A 142 -11.83 -5.62 -1.23
CA ALA A 142 -11.33 -6.97 -0.98
C ALA A 142 -11.95 -7.51 0.31
N ILE A 143 -13.04 -8.26 0.19
CA ILE A 143 -13.82 -8.77 1.34
C ILE A 143 -13.56 -10.25 1.64
N THR A 144 -12.63 -10.90 0.93
CA THR A 144 -12.23 -12.29 1.20
C THR A 144 -10.76 -12.34 1.59
N LEU A 145 -10.34 -13.33 2.39
CA LEU A 145 -8.93 -13.51 2.75
C LEU A 145 -8.05 -13.73 1.51
N GLN A 146 -8.53 -14.48 0.52
CA GLN A 146 -7.79 -14.70 -0.73
C GLN A 146 -7.50 -13.37 -1.45
N LYS A 147 -8.53 -12.55 -1.67
CA LYS A 147 -8.38 -11.24 -2.31
C LYS A 147 -7.59 -10.28 -1.43
N CYS A 148 -7.73 -10.40 -0.12
CA CYS A 148 -6.96 -9.63 0.85
C CYS A 148 -5.46 -9.93 0.73
N PHE A 149 -5.05 -11.19 0.72
CA PHE A 149 -3.65 -11.58 0.58
C PHE A 149 -3.06 -11.21 -0.79
N GLN A 150 -3.87 -11.20 -1.85
CA GLN A 150 -3.44 -10.73 -3.19
C GLN A 150 -3.28 -9.20 -3.28
N THR A 151 -3.99 -8.45 -2.45
CA THR A 151 -4.02 -6.97 -2.50
C THR A 151 -3.39 -6.32 -1.27
N GLN A 152 -2.83 -7.12 -0.37
CA GLN A 152 -2.11 -6.64 0.79
C GLN A 152 -0.81 -5.99 0.32
N THR A 153 -0.61 -4.75 0.75
CA THR A 153 0.63 -4.03 0.58
C THR A 153 1.12 -3.55 1.94
N TYR A 154 2.43 -3.41 2.10
CA TYR A 154 3.07 -2.90 3.31
C TYR A 154 3.60 -1.48 3.12
N ASP A 155 3.84 -1.10 1.87
CA ASP A 155 4.18 0.24 1.43
C ASP A 155 3.05 0.75 0.50
N ASN A 156 2.98 2.05 0.21
CA ASN A 156 2.05 2.63 -0.79
C ASN A 156 0.56 2.73 -0.41
N TYR A 157 0.16 2.71 0.86
CA TYR A 157 -1.15 3.28 1.17
C TYR A 157 -1.09 4.78 0.91
N GLY A 158 -2.00 5.28 0.08
CA GLY A 158 -2.19 6.72 -0.05
C GLY A 158 -2.83 7.27 1.22
N TRP A 159 -2.43 8.46 1.61
CA TRP A 159 -3.07 9.22 2.69
C TRP A 159 -4.55 9.50 2.40
N PHE A 160 -4.97 9.54 1.13
CA PHE A 160 -6.36 9.61 0.71
C PHE A 160 -6.79 8.35 -0.05
N GLY A 161 -7.86 7.69 0.41
CA GLY A 161 -8.41 6.51 -0.26
C GLY A 161 -9.26 5.62 0.62
N LYS A 162 -9.51 4.38 0.19
CA LYS A 162 -10.23 3.38 0.97
C LYS A 162 -9.42 2.11 1.14
N VAL A 163 -9.44 1.53 2.34
CA VAL A 163 -8.76 0.29 2.71
C VAL A 163 -9.74 -0.62 3.44
N ASN A 164 -9.63 -1.92 3.25
CA ASN A 164 -10.40 -2.89 4.02
C ASN A 164 -9.54 -3.39 5.17
N PHE A 165 -10.11 -3.39 6.38
CA PHE A 165 -9.63 -4.20 7.48
C PHE A 165 -10.51 -5.44 7.59
N LEU A 166 -9.86 -6.61 7.69
CA LEU A 166 -10.54 -7.88 7.87
C LEU A 166 -10.11 -8.47 9.20
N ILE A 167 -11.05 -8.98 9.97
CA ILE A 167 -10.81 -9.68 11.23
C ILE A 167 -11.25 -11.12 11.05
N TYR A 168 -10.29 -12.05 11.07
CA TYR A 168 -10.59 -13.46 11.14
C TYR A 168 -10.78 -13.85 12.60
N ALA A 169 -12.01 -14.11 13.00
CA ALA A 169 -12.42 -14.43 14.36
C ALA A 169 -13.49 -15.54 14.38
N PRO A 170 -13.17 -16.80 14.03
CA PRO A 170 -14.15 -17.90 14.01
C PRO A 170 -14.83 -18.17 15.35
N GLY A 171 -14.22 -17.77 16.47
CA GLY A 171 -14.81 -17.88 17.80
C GLY A 171 -15.96 -16.89 18.07
N TRP A 172 -16.10 -15.86 17.23
CA TRP A 172 -17.16 -14.84 17.29
C TRP A 172 -18.24 -15.04 16.24
N ASN A 173 -18.17 -16.16 15.50
CA ASN A 173 -19.27 -16.62 14.66
C ASN A 173 -20.15 -17.57 15.49
N GLU A 174 -21.20 -17.04 16.12
CA GLU A 174 -22.02 -17.78 17.09
C GLU A 174 -23.15 -18.57 16.42
N ASP A 175 -23.77 -17.99 15.39
CA ASP A 175 -24.94 -18.50 14.66
C ASP A 175 -24.65 -18.69 13.17
N SER A 176 -24.54 -19.95 12.75
CA SER A 176 -24.22 -20.32 11.36
C SER A 176 -25.26 -19.87 10.32
N ASP A 177 -26.48 -19.50 10.74
CA ASP A 177 -27.54 -19.08 9.83
C ASP A 177 -27.66 -17.55 9.71
N LYS A 178 -26.80 -16.79 10.38
CA LYS A 178 -26.87 -15.32 10.41
C LYS A 178 -25.55 -14.67 10.02
N VAL A 179 -25.66 -13.43 9.56
CA VAL A 179 -24.53 -12.49 9.41
C VAL A 179 -24.41 -11.73 10.72
N GLU A 180 -23.24 -11.80 11.33
CA GLU A 180 -22.99 -11.23 12.64
C GLU A 180 -22.13 -9.95 12.58
N TYR A 181 -22.06 -9.23 13.70
CA TYR A 181 -21.29 -8.01 13.86
C TYR A 181 -20.38 -8.14 15.08
N ILE A 182 -19.20 -7.53 15.00
CA ILE A 182 -18.26 -7.39 16.13
C ILE A 182 -17.82 -5.95 16.26
N GLY A 183 -17.36 -5.54 17.45
CA GLY A 183 -16.72 -4.24 17.61
C GLY A 183 -17.64 -3.07 17.90
N ASP A 184 -18.93 -3.31 18.12
CA ASP A 184 -20.01 -2.33 18.30
C ASP A 184 -20.42 -2.10 19.77
N THR A 185 -19.70 -2.68 20.74
CA THR A 185 -19.99 -2.54 22.18
C THR A 185 -18.76 -2.11 22.97
N GLU A 186 -18.93 -1.64 24.21
CA GLU A 186 -17.80 -1.22 25.08
C GLU A 186 -16.87 -2.37 25.49
N THR A 187 -17.44 -3.57 25.57
CA THR A 187 -16.78 -4.83 25.94
C THR A 187 -16.14 -5.54 24.75
N ASP A 188 -16.60 -5.19 23.56
CA ASP A 188 -16.14 -5.67 22.27
C ASP A 188 -15.97 -4.48 21.33
N LYS A 189 -14.96 -3.62 21.57
CA LYS A 189 -14.83 -2.34 20.86
C LYS A 189 -13.78 -2.35 19.77
N LEU A 190 -14.15 -1.82 18.61
CA LEU A 190 -13.21 -1.41 17.57
C LEU A 190 -12.90 0.07 17.71
N THR A 191 -11.62 0.41 17.79
CA THR A 191 -11.13 1.78 17.76
C THR A 191 -10.23 1.98 16.55
N LEU A 192 -10.49 3.05 15.80
CA LEU A 192 -9.61 3.54 14.76
C LEU A 192 -8.85 4.76 15.26
N SER A 193 -7.54 4.77 15.06
CA SER A 193 -6.72 5.94 15.33
C SER A 193 -5.83 6.28 14.16
N SER A 194 -5.52 7.57 14.02
CA SER A 194 -4.60 8.08 13.01
C SER A 194 -3.60 9.00 13.68
N ARG A 195 -2.32 8.71 13.44
CA ARG A 195 -1.20 9.58 13.80
C ARG A 195 -0.51 10.00 12.52
N SER A 196 -0.10 11.26 12.45
CA SER A 196 0.67 11.76 11.33
C SER A 196 1.49 12.95 11.74
N ASP A 197 2.57 13.18 11.00
CA ASP A 197 3.42 14.34 11.21
C ASP A 197 2.64 15.63 10.99
N ASN A 198 2.79 16.59 11.92
CA ASN A 198 2.20 17.92 11.86
C ASN A 198 0.68 17.97 11.71
N HIS A 199 -0.01 16.90 12.10
CA HIS A 199 -1.46 16.83 12.05
C HIS A 199 -1.98 16.25 13.38
N PRO A 200 -3.06 16.80 13.97
CA PRO A 200 -3.58 16.33 15.24
C PRO A 200 -3.90 14.84 15.21
N TYR A 201 -3.62 14.16 16.32
CA TYR A 201 -4.02 12.76 16.51
C TYR A 201 -5.54 12.65 16.40
N GLN A 202 -6.00 11.68 15.61
CA GLN A 202 -7.41 11.39 15.41
C GLN A 202 -7.75 10.06 16.06
N GLU A 203 -8.92 9.99 16.67
CA GLU A 203 -9.45 8.75 17.22
C GLU A 203 -10.94 8.69 16.97
N LEU A 204 -11.40 7.52 16.56
CA LEU A 204 -12.79 7.18 16.40
C LEU A 204 -13.04 5.88 17.19
N GLY A 205 -13.89 5.99 18.21
CA GLY A 205 -14.30 4.85 19.03
C GLY A 205 -15.35 3.99 18.33
N ILE A 206 -16.26 3.43 19.12
CA ILE A 206 -17.29 2.48 18.70
C ILE A 206 -18.19 3.09 17.60
N CYS A 207 -18.25 2.41 16.46
CA CYS A 207 -19.22 2.65 15.38
C CYS A 207 -20.18 1.44 15.27
N ASP A 208 -20.81 1.21 14.11
CA ASP A 208 -21.75 0.10 13.86
C ASP A 208 -21.09 -1.30 13.78
N GLY A 209 -19.85 -1.44 14.22
CA GLY A 209 -19.07 -2.67 14.15
C GLY A 209 -18.63 -3.11 12.74
N PHE A 210 -17.78 -4.12 12.70
CA PHE A 210 -17.45 -4.82 11.46
C PHE A 210 -18.49 -5.91 11.22
N VAL A 211 -18.89 -6.08 9.96
CA VAL A 211 -19.89 -7.06 9.56
C VAL A 211 -19.22 -8.31 9.03
N GLU A 212 -19.81 -9.46 9.31
CA GLU A 212 -19.38 -10.71 8.74
C GLU A 212 -19.52 -10.70 7.20
N THR A 213 -18.55 -11.30 6.50
CA THR A 213 -18.48 -11.27 5.01
C THR A 213 -19.49 -12.19 4.33
N GLY A 214 -20.16 -13.04 5.12
CA GLY A 214 -21.25 -13.95 4.78
C GLY A 214 -21.61 -14.74 6.03
N ALA A 215 -22.76 -15.42 6.04
CA ALA A 215 -23.13 -16.27 7.17
C ALA A 215 -22.10 -17.41 7.37
N ASP A 216 -21.79 -17.73 8.62
CA ASP A 216 -20.89 -18.81 9.03
C ASP A 216 -19.43 -18.71 8.51
N THR A 217 -18.95 -17.49 8.21
CA THR A 217 -17.58 -17.28 7.71
C THR A 217 -16.56 -17.08 8.82
N GLY A 218 -16.96 -16.50 9.96
CA GLY A 218 -16.05 -16.04 11.01
C GLY A 218 -15.05 -14.98 10.53
N LEU A 219 -15.36 -14.31 9.42
CA LEU A 219 -14.51 -13.29 8.80
C LEU A 219 -15.31 -11.99 8.72
N PHE A 220 -14.87 -10.98 9.46
CA PHE A 220 -15.53 -9.69 9.59
C PHE A 220 -14.79 -8.62 8.81
N VAL A 221 -15.50 -7.66 8.23
CA VAL A 221 -14.94 -6.59 7.39
C VAL A 221 -15.45 -5.21 7.79
N GLY A 222 -14.54 -4.26 7.77
CA GLY A 222 -14.83 -2.84 7.83
C GLY A 222 -13.97 -2.07 6.84
N ARG A 223 -14.62 -1.31 5.97
CA ARG A 223 -13.97 -0.51 4.94
C ARG A 223 -13.71 0.91 5.44
N VAL A 224 -12.47 1.23 5.71
CA VAL A 224 -12.07 2.52 6.27
C VAL A 224 -11.68 3.47 5.14
N LYS A 225 -12.23 4.68 5.17
CA LYS A 225 -11.81 5.79 4.32
C LYS A 225 -10.73 6.60 5.03
N LEU A 226 -9.54 6.61 4.43
CA LEU A 226 -8.49 7.58 4.74
C LEU A 226 -8.90 8.88 4.05
N SER A 227 -9.25 9.89 4.82
CA SER A 227 -9.87 11.09 4.27
C SER A 227 -8.90 12.16 3.83
N GLY A 228 -7.60 11.96 4.05
CA GLY A 228 -6.65 13.04 3.93
C GLY A 228 -6.95 14.16 4.93
N HIS A 229 -6.52 15.36 4.62
CA HIS A 229 -6.79 16.60 5.33
C HIS A 229 -6.89 17.73 4.31
N ASP A 230 -7.55 18.81 4.72
CA ASP A 230 -7.70 19.98 3.86
C ASP A 230 -6.38 20.75 3.80
N HIS A 231 -5.94 21.06 2.59
CA HIS A 231 -4.69 21.74 2.28
C HIS A 231 -4.85 22.70 1.10
N ASP A 232 -3.90 23.63 1.04
CA ASP A 232 -3.63 24.56 -0.05
C ASP A 232 -2.84 23.80 -1.13
N VAL A 233 -3.39 23.73 -2.34
CA VAL A 233 -2.82 22.92 -3.43
C VAL A 233 -1.89 23.76 -4.31
N ASN A 234 -2.10 25.07 -4.34
CA ASN A 234 -1.45 26.00 -5.28
C ASN A 234 -0.41 26.91 -4.62
N GLY A 235 -0.33 26.93 -3.28
CA GLY A 235 0.64 27.69 -2.53
C GLY A 235 0.27 29.11 -2.14
N ASP A 236 -0.94 29.57 -2.46
CA ASP A 236 -1.37 30.95 -2.25
C ASP A 236 -1.71 31.28 -0.79
N GLY A 237 -1.65 30.29 0.10
CA GLY A 237 -1.97 30.37 1.52
C GLY A 237 -3.44 30.10 1.85
N VAL A 238 -4.27 29.74 0.87
CA VAL A 238 -5.70 29.44 1.02
C VAL A 238 -5.94 27.95 0.83
N VAL A 239 -6.75 27.36 1.70
CA VAL A 239 -7.14 25.95 1.60
C VAL A 239 -8.11 25.73 0.43
N ASP A 240 -7.73 24.87 -0.51
CA ASP A 240 -8.49 24.57 -1.73
C ASP A 240 -9.39 23.34 -1.62
N THR A 241 -9.08 22.44 -0.68
CA THR A 241 -9.66 21.11 -0.61
C THR A 241 -10.67 20.95 0.53
N LYS A 242 -11.52 19.90 0.43
CA LYS A 242 -12.56 19.52 1.41
C LYS A 242 -12.55 18.01 1.64
N PHE A 243 -11.36 17.45 1.80
CA PHE A 243 -11.11 16.03 1.96
C PHE A 243 -11.33 15.55 3.40
N GLY A 244 -10.85 16.32 4.39
CA GLY A 244 -10.65 15.92 5.78
C GLY A 244 -11.90 15.57 6.60
N GLY A 245 -11.70 15.33 7.89
CA GLY A 245 -12.73 14.95 8.85
C GLY A 245 -12.74 13.47 9.20
N THR A 246 -13.11 13.23 10.46
CA THR A 246 -13.24 11.91 11.10
C THR A 246 -14.70 11.68 11.51
N LYS A 247 -15.30 10.54 11.14
CA LYS A 247 -16.67 10.16 11.52
C LYS A 247 -16.96 8.67 11.31
N CYS A 248 -17.89 8.13 12.09
CA CYS A 248 -18.53 6.85 11.77
C CYS A 248 -19.40 6.99 10.52
N SER A 249 -19.60 5.86 9.84
CA SER A 249 -20.48 5.72 8.68
C SER A 249 -21.32 4.45 8.86
N ASN A 250 -22.51 4.41 8.24
CA ASN A 250 -23.51 3.38 8.53
C ASN A 250 -23.47 2.18 7.56
N SER A 251 -22.34 1.91 6.90
CA SER A 251 -22.20 0.80 5.94
C SER A 251 -20.82 0.17 6.06
N PRO A 252 -20.63 -0.88 6.90
CA PRO A 252 -19.33 -1.48 7.12
C PRO A 252 -18.60 -1.93 5.85
N ILE A 253 -19.33 -2.34 4.79
CA ILE A 253 -18.75 -2.80 3.52
C ILE A 253 -18.41 -1.64 2.57
N ASP A 254 -19.20 -0.57 2.52
CA ASP A 254 -18.94 0.55 1.62
C ASP A 254 -17.99 1.58 2.25
N GLU A 255 -18.24 1.90 3.50
CA GLU A 255 -17.50 2.82 4.35
C GLU A 255 -17.94 2.60 5.82
N TYR A 256 -17.18 1.81 6.56
CA TYR A 256 -17.35 1.64 8.01
C TYR A 256 -17.13 2.97 8.73
N ALA A 257 -16.05 3.64 8.38
CA ALA A 257 -15.67 4.90 8.99
C ALA A 257 -14.80 5.71 8.06
N LYS A 258 -14.76 7.01 8.34
CA LYS A 258 -13.85 7.97 7.76
C LYS A 258 -12.91 8.43 8.88
N ILE A 259 -11.60 8.40 8.65
CA ILE A 259 -10.61 8.92 9.61
C ILE A 259 -9.62 9.84 8.91
N GLU A 260 -9.38 11.00 9.52
CA GLU A 260 -8.48 12.02 9.00
C GLU A 260 -7.02 11.59 9.07
N THR A 261 -6.28 11.89 8.01
CA THR A 261 -4.91 11.45 7.79
C THR A 261 -4.05 12.63 7.32
N GLY A 262 -2.86 12.75 7.89
CA GLY A 262 -1.92 13.81 7.54
C GLY A 262 -0.98 13.44 6.39
N ARG A 263 0.24 13.98 6.47
CA ARG A 263 1.31 13.81 5.47
C ARG A 263 1.88 12.39 5.47
N ASP A 264 2.61 12.09 6.53
CA ASP A 264 3.25 10.78 6.73
C ASP A 264 2.79 10.26 8.08
N GLY A 265 2.35 9.01 8.12
CA GLY A 265 1.64 8.55 9.30
C GLY A 265 1.20 7.10 9.26
N ALA A 266 0.36 6.77 10.23
CA ALA A 266 -0.22 5.45 10.35
C ALA A 266 -1.66 5.52 10.83
N VAL A 267 -2.52 4.70 10.21
CA VAL A 267 -3.84 4.37 10.76
C VAL A 267 -3.75 3.03 11.45
N THR A 268 -4.25 2.96 12.68
CA THR A 268 -4.28 1.74 13.49
C THR A 268 -5.72 1.38 13.81
N LEU A 269 -6.09 0.14 13.47
CA LEU A 269 -7.28 -0.51 14.01
C LEU A 269 -6.88 -1.31 15.24
N SER A 270 -7.57 -1.08 16.36
CA SER A 270 -7.50 -1.93 17.54
C SER A 270 -8.84 -2.59 17.81
N TRP A 271 -8.80 -3.84 18.22
CA TRP A 271 -9.98 -4.58 18.64
C TRP A 271 -9.75 -5.16 20.04
N GLN A 272 -10.58 -4.73 20.99
CA GLN A 272 -10.70 -5.36 22.30
C GLN A 272 -11.85 -6.35 22.23
N TYR A 273 -11.58 -7.65 22.36
CA TYR A 273 -12.57 -8.72 22.15
C TYR A 273 -12.99 -9.44 23.44
N GLN A 274 -12.53 -8.98 24.61
CA GLN A 274 -12.95 -9.45 25.93
C GLN A 274 -12.93 -8.32 26.97
N ASP A 275 -13.74 -8.47 28.03
CA ASP A 275 -13.89 -7.53 29.16
C ASP A 275 -12.61 -7.28 29.97
N ASP A 276 -11.56 -8.08 29.75
CA ASP A 276 -10.26 -7.93 30.41
C ASP A 276 -9.31 -7.11 29.50
N PRO A 277 -8.72 -5.99 29.95
CA PRO A 277 -7.78 -5.16 29.17
C PRO A 277 -6.54 -5.89 28.62
N VAL A 278 -6.37 -7.18 28.88
CA VAL A 278 -5.23 -8.00 28.44
C VAL A 278 -5.34 -8.49 26.98
N LYS A 279 -6.54 -8.43 26.35
CA LYS A 279 -6.73 -8.98 25.00
C LYS A 279 -7.16 -7.95 23.97
N VAL A 280 -6.18 -7.18 23.52
CA VAL A 280 -6.30 -6.27 22.38
C VAL A 280 -5.40 -6.77 21.26
N ILE A 281 -5.94 -6.88 20.05
CA ILE A 281 -5.15 -7.05 18.83
C ILE A 281 -5.19 -5.78 18.01
N THR A 282 -4.09 -5.48 17.32
CA THR A 282 -3.96 -4.24 16.54
C THR A 282 -3.39 -4.50 15.17
N LYS A 283 -3.80 -3.69 14.19
CA LYS A 283 -3.18 -3.63 12.87
C LYS A 283 -3.00 -2.19 12.45
N SER A 284 -1.77 -1.84 12.11
CA SER A 284 -1.46 -0.55 11.52
C SER A 284 -1.20 -0.69 10.02
N ILE A 285 -1.64 0.32 9.28
CA ILE A 285 -1.17 0.62 7.93
C ILE A 285 -0.41 1.93 7.98
N TYR A 286 0.61 2.06 7.13
CA TYR A 286 1.41 3.26 7.02
C TYR A 286 1.10 3.93 5.70
N PHE A 287 0.89 5.24 5.74
CA PHE A 287 0.62 6.05 4.57
C PHE A 287 1.63 7.17 4.50
N ASN A 288 2.01 7.52 3.27
CA ASN A 288 2.89 8.63 2.97
C ASN A 288 2.26 9.46 1.85
N TRP A 289 2.70 10.71 1.75
CA TRP A 289 2.39 11.56 0.60
C TRP A 289 3.24 11.17 -0.62
N ASN A 290 2.74 11.48 -1.82
CA ASN A 290 3.40 11.08 -3.07
C ASN A 290 4.03 12.31 -3.72
N VAL A 291 5.35 12.34 -3.83
CA VAL A 291 6.01 13.33 -4.70
C VAL A 291 5.69 12.98 -6.15
N GLY A 292 5.29 13.98 -6.93
CA GLY A 292 5.07 13.89 -8.37
C GLY A 292 6.26 13.23 -9.09
N LYS A 293 5.98 12.49 -10.16
CA LYS A 293 7.00 11.78 -10.93
C LYS A 293 6.96 12.19 -12.38
N LEU A 294 8.12 12.56 -12.91
CA LEU A 294 8.37 12.83 -14.32
C LEU A 294 9.21 11.69 -14.91
N ASN A 295 8.92 11.29 -16.15
CA ASN A 295 9.74 10.31 -16.87
C ASN A 295 9.72 10.61 -18.37
N PHE A 296 10.87 10.70 -19.01
CA PHE A 296 10.96 10.68 -20.48
C PHE A 296 10.62 9.28 -21.01
N LEU A 297 10.05 9.22 -22.21
CA LEU A 297 9.73 7.94 -22.87
C LEU A 297 10.95 7.26 -23.52
N GLN A 298 12.04 7.99 -23.71
CA GLN A 298 13.29 7.50 -24.29
C GLN A 298 14.48 8.02 -23.50
N GLU A 299 15.60 7.30 -23.56
CA GLU A 299 16.83 7.64 -22.85
C GLU A 299 17.68 8.69 -23.61
N GLN A 300 17.47 8.83 -24.92
CA GLN A 300 18.20 9.74 -25.80
C GLN A 300 17.30 10.20 -26.94
N TYR A 301 17.50 11.43 -27.40
CA TYR A 301 16.79 12.03 -28.53
C TYR A 301 17.76 12.69 -29.50
N HIS A 302 17.28 12.97 -30.71
CA HIS A 302 17.99 13.76 -31.71
C HIS A 302 17.44 15.18 -31.84
N VAL A 303 18.27 16.07 -32.37
CA VAL A 303 17.79 17.37 -32.86
C VAL A 303 16.67 17.14 -33.89
N ASP A 304 15.64 17.99 -33.87
CA ASP A 304 14.40 17.91 -34.65
C ASP A 304 13.43 16.79 -34.23
N ASP A 305 13.72 16.04 -33.17
CA ASP A 305 12.76 15.09 -32.59
C ASP A 305 11.61 15.81 -31.87
N THR A 306 10.50 15.08 -31.77
CA THR A 306 9.46 15.36 -30.77
C THR A 306 9.78 14.57 -29.51
N ILE A 307 10.04 15.27 -28.41
CA ILE A 307 10.33 14.68 -27.12
C ILE A 307 9.03 14.47 -26.36
N GLU A 308 8.85 13.28 -25.80
CA GLU A 308 7.69 12.94 -25.00
C GLU A 308 8.09 12.59 -23.55
N PHE A 309 7.29 13.05 -22.60
CA PHE A 309 7.41 12.72 -21.19
C PHE A 309 6.05 12.43 -20.55
N THR A 310 6.08 11.69 -19.46
CA THR A 310 4.91 11.37 -18.64
C THR A 310 5.04 12.03 -17.28
N PHE A 311 3.89 12.39 -16.72
CA PHE A 311 3.77 12.93 -15.38
C PHE A 311 2.76 12.11 -14.58
N ASN A 312 3.05 11.82 -13.32
CA ASN A 312 2.14 11.15 -12.42
C ASN A 312 2.24 11.76 -11.03
N ASP A 313 1.12 12.30 -10.57
CA ASP A 313 0.92 12.79 -9.22
C ASP A 313 -0.45 12.29 -8.73
N LYS A 314 -0.42 11.43 -7.71
CA LYS A 314 -1.64 10.83 -7.16
C LYS A 314 -2.46 11.86 -6.37
N ASP A 315 -1.80 12.88 -5.85
CA ASP A 315 -2.40 13.85 -4.96
C ASP A 315 -3.24 14.86 -5.77
N LEU A 316 -2.88 15.10 -7.04
CA LEU A 316 -3.69 15.85 -8.00
C LEU A 316 -4.84 15.08 -8.66
N TYR A 317 -4.86 13.73 -8.60
CA TYR A 317 -5.80 12.92 -9.38
C TYR A 317 -7.28 13.25 -9.08
N LYS A 318 -7.61 13.52 -7.81
CA LYS A 318 -8.97 13.81 -7.34
C LYS A 318 -9.25 15.31 -7.13
N VAL A 319 -8.31 16.17 -7.49
CA VAL A 319 -8.45 17.64 -7.42
C VAL A 319 -9.09 18.16 -8.72
N ALA A 320 -9.93 19.18 -8.63
CA ALA A 320 -10.54 19.82 -9.81
C ALA A 320 -9.53 20.72 -10.53
N GLU A 321 -9.66 20.87 -11.85
CA GLU A 321 -8.73 21.64 -12.69
C GLU A 321 -8.56 23.08 -12.21
N ASP A 322 -9.63 23.71 -11.70
CA ASP A 322 -9.62 25.11 -11.24
C ASP A 322 -8.92 25.33 -9.89
N LYS A 323 -8.33 24.28 -9.31
CA LYS A 323 -7.70 24.31 -7.98
C LYS A 323 -6.18 24.20 -8.00
N PHE A 324 -5.58 24.03 -9.17
CA PHE A 324 -4.13 23.97 -9.31
C PHE A 324 -3.72 24.49 -10.69
N ASP A 325 -2.48 24.94 -10.80
CA ASP A 325 -1.89 25.36 -12.07
C ASP A 325 -0.75 24.38 -12.42
N LEU A 326 -1.06 23.37 -13.24
CA LEU A 326 -0.09 22.35 -13.64
C LEU A 326 0.68 22.83 -14.86
N ASN A 327 1.91 23.28 -14.63
CA ASN A 327 2.84 23.72 -15.64
C ASN A 327 4.18 23.00 -15.50
N PHE A 328 4.85 22.81 -16.63
CA PHE A 328 6.23 22.29 -16.64
C PHE A 328 7.17 23.35 -17.18
N LYS A 329 8.27 23.59 -16.48
CA LYS A 329 9.37 24.39 -17.02
C LYS A 329 10.31 23.45 -17.76
N ILE A 330 10.52 23.69 -19.04
CA ILE A 330 11.36 22.86 -19.89
C ILE A 330 12.52 23.71 -20.41
N TYR A 331 13.75 23.30 -20.15
CA TYR A 331 14.93 24.09 -20.50
C TYR A 331 16.12 23.20 -20.85
N SER A 332 17.14 23.77 -21.50
CA SER A 332 18.38 23.06 -21.85
C SER A 332 19.60 23.75 -21.25
N ASP A 333 20.75 23.09 -21.31
CA ASP A 333 22.05 23.70 -20.96
C ASP A 333 22.32 24.98 -21.77
N SER A 334 21.97 24.97 -23.06
CA SER A 334 22.17 26.08 -24.00
C SER A 334 21.05 27.12 -23.99
N ASP A 335 19.85 26.77 -23.52
CA ASP A 335 18.72 27.68 -23.32
C ASP A 335 18.05 27.45 -21.96
N ARG A 336 18.55 28.19 -20.97
CA ARG A 336 18.05 28.17 -19.59
C ARG A 336 16.75 28.94 -19.40
N ALA A 337 16.38 29.81 -20.34
CA ALA A 337 15.10 30.51 -20.28
C ALA A 337 13.98 29.51 -20.64
N GLY A 338 14.22 28.72 -21.69
CA GLY A 338 13.39 27.57 -22.04
C GLY A 338 11.94 27.94 -22.37
N ILE A 339 11.04 27.01 -22.11
CA ILE A 339 9.59 27.14 -22.33
C ILE A 339 8.83 26.80 -21.05
N ILE A 340 7.66 27.43 -20.90
CA ILE A 340 6.66 27.03 -19.91
C ILE A 340 5.57 26.27 -20.65
N TYR A 341 5.51 24.96 -20.41
CA TYR A 341 4.52 24.09 -21.00
C TYR A 341 3.22 24.16 -20.20
N GLN A 342 2.15 24.62 -20.85
CA GLN A 342 0.82 24.73 -20.29
C GLN A 342 0.01 23.47 -20.64
N VAL A 343 -0.43 22.74 -19.62
CA VAL A 343 -1.01 21.41 -19.81
C VAL A 343 -2.38 21.41 -20.51
N GLY A 344 -3.18 22.45 -20.31
CA GLY A 344 -4.52 22.57 -20.91
C GLY A 344 -5.41 21.35 -20.62
N GLU A 345 -6.10 20.84 -21.65
CA GLU A 345 -7.07 19.74 -21.51
C GLU A 345 -6.47 18.41 -20.99
N ASN A 346 -5.13 18.25 -21.01
CA ASN A 346 -4.46 17.06 -20.47
C ASN A 346 -4.12 17.19 -18.96
N TYR A 347 -4.82 18.03 -18.19
CA TYR A 347 -4.58 18.26 -16.74
C TYR A 347 -4.75 17.00 -15.86
N LYS A 348 -5.39 15.96 -16.40
CA LYS A 348 -5.46 14.62 -15.77
C LYS A 348 -4.33 13.69 -16.20
N PHE A 349 -3.33 14.20 -16.94
CA PHE A 349 -2.09 13.52 -17.32
C PHE A 349 -2.34 12.09 -17.84
N LYS A 350 -3.37 11.94 -18.68
CA LYS A 350 -3.79 10.63 -19.24
C LYS A 350 -2.99 10.22 -20.47
N LYS A 351 -2.34 11.20 -21.10
CA LYS A 351 -1.49 11.03 -22.28
C LYS A 351 -0.12 11.65 -22.01
N PRO A 352 0.94 11.21 -22.69
CA PRO A 352 2.22 11.90 -22.68
C PRO A 352 2.10 13.38 -23.08
N PHE A 353 3.00 14.18 -22.54
CA PHE A 353 3.24 15.57 -22.92
C PHE A 353 4.36 15.59 -23.95
N SER A 354 4.28 16.51 -24.90
CA SER A 354 5.21 16.56 -26.03
C SER A 354 5.64 17.97 -26.38
N PHE A 355 6.93 18.16 -26.66
CA PHE A 355 7.51 19.39 -27.17
C PHE A 355 8.56 19.05 -28.25
N THR A 356 8.94 20.02 -29.08
CA THR A 356 9.96 19.81 -30.12
C THR A 356 11.28 20.44 -29.73
N VAL A 357 12.37 19.94 -30.31
CA VAL A 357 13.72 20.49 -30.09
C VAL A 357 14.37 20.85 -31.40
N ASN A 358 15.05 21.99 -31.47
CA ASN A 358 15.76 22.44 -32.67
C ASN A 358 17.01 23.27 -32.32
N THR A 359 17.84 23.62 -33.31
CA THR A 359 19.04 24.45 -33.10
C THR A 359 18.81 25.95 -33.16
N GLU A 360 17.64 26.37 -33.62
CA GLU A 360 17.23 27.77 -33.77
C GLU A 360 16.72 28.34 -32.43
N GLU A 361 16.35 29.62 -32.41
CA GLU A 361 15.79 30.23 -31.20
C GLU A 361 14.50 29.53 -30.73
N THR A 362 14.31 29.49 -29.41
CA THR A 362 13.11 28.92 -28.79
C THR A 362 11.86 29.72 -29.18
N ILE A 363 10.87 29.03 -29.75
CA ILE A 363 9.62 29.62 -30.23
C ILE A 363 8.47 28.66 -29.93
N GLY A 364 7.46 29.15 -29.19
CA GLY A 364 6.30 28.34 -28.81
C GLY A 364 6.73 27.12 -27.98
N ASP A 365 6.31 25.94 -28.42
CA ASP A 365 6.65 24.66 -27.78
C ASP A 365 7.93 24.02 -28.35
N SER A 366 8.74 24.78 -29.10
CA SER A 366 10.00 24.32 -29.66
C SER A 366 11.18 24.89 -28.91
N LEU A 367 11.90 24.05 -28.17
CA LEU A 367 13.05 24.40 -27.35
C LEU A 367 14.35 24.41 -28.18
N ARG A 368 15.16 25.44 -27.99
CA ARG A 368 16.51 25.53 -28.51
C ARG A 368 17.46 24.57 -27.79
N VAL A 369 18.21 23.80 -28.55
CA VAL A 369 19.23 22.87 -28.07
C VAL A 369 20.49 22.92 -28.92
N SER A 370 21.61 22.53 -28.33
CA SER A 370 22.88 22.24 -29.00
C SER A 370 23.21 20.75 -28.94
N ASP A 371 24.16 20.30 -29.76
CA ASP A 371 24.67 18.93 -29.72
C ASP A 371 25.22 18.58 -28.32
N GLY A 372 24.69 17.51 -27.72
CA GLY A 372 25.09 17.04 -26.40
C GLY A 372 24.45 17.79 -25.23
N ASP A 373 23.47 18.67 -25.48
CA ASP A 373 22.75 19.36 -24.41
C ASP A 373 21.99 18.37 -23.53
N THR A 374 21.96 18.66 -22.22
CA THR A 374 20.96 18.08 -21.33
C THR A 374 19.70 18.94 -21.38
N ILE A 375 18.55 18.29 -21.55
CA ILE A 375 17.22 18.88 -21.44
C ILE A 375 16.65 18.49 -20.08
N TYR A 376 15.98 19.44 -19.46
CA TYR A 376 15.36 19.33 -18.14
C TYR A 376 13.87 19.59 -18.29
N VAL A 377 13.05 18.73 -17.69
CA VAL A 377 11.63 19.01 -17.41
C VAL A 377 11.50 19.12 -15.91
N GLN A 378 11.03 20.28 -15.46
CA GLN A 378 10.84 20.61 -14.05
C GLN A 378 9.34 20.80 -13.75
N TYR A 379 8.92 20.22 -12.63
CA TYR A 379 7.62 20.42 -11.99
C TYR A 379 7.86 20.79 -10.52
N ASP A 380 7.23 21.86 -10.06
CA ASP A 380 7.25 22.22 -8.64
C ASP A 380 6.01 21.61 -7.98
N ASP A 381 6.22 20.56 -7.20
CA ASP A 381 5.15 19.85 -6.50
C ASP A 381 4.76 20.61 -5.23
N CYS A 382 3.82 21.53 -5.41
CA CYS A 382 3.27 22.39 -4.36
C CYS A 382 2.10 21.76 -3.61
N THR A 383 1.70 20.53 -3.95
CA THR A 383 0.59 19.88 -3.24
C THR A 383 0.90 19.72 -1.75
N MET A 384 2.19 19.65 -1.39
CA MET A 384 2.67 19.41 -0.03
C MET A 384 2.31 20.52 0.98
N PRO A 385 1.77 20.17 2.17
CA PRO A 385 1.51 21.16 3.18
C PRO A 385 2.84 21.63 3.75
N ARG A 386 2.89 22.89 4.16
CA ARG A 386 4.07 23.47 4.81
C ARG A 386 4.50 22.61 5.99
N ALA A 387 5.78 22.25 6.02
CA ALA A 387 6.36 21.60 7.18
C ALA A 387 6.36 22.60 8.36
N THR A 388 5.52 22.34 9.36
CA THR A 388 5.66 22.92 10.70
C THR A 388 6.60 22.05 11.52
N ASP A 389 7.36 22.60 12.45
CA ASP A 389 8.00 21.77 13.45
C ASP A 389 7.02 21.36 14.56
N LYS A 390 7.52 20.54 15.48
CA LYS A 390 6.80 20.09 16.69
C LYS A 390 6.39 21.23 17.64
N ASN A 391 6.84 22.47 17.38
CA ASN A 391 6.51 23.66 18.15
C ASN A 391 5.57 24.62 17.38
N GLY A 392 5.11 24.24 16.18
CA GLY A 392 4.23 25.05 15.36
C GLY A 392 4.94 26.14 14.53
N PHE A 393 6.27 26.14 14.45
CA PHE A 393 7.03 27.05 13.58
C PHE A 393 7.11 26.48 12.17
N THR A 394 6.68 27.27 11.18
CA THR A 394 6.78 26.95 9.75
C THR A 394 8.19 27.31 9.26
N TYR A 395 8.91 26.37 8.64
CA TYR A 395 10.35 26.53 8.36
C TYR A 395 10.71 27.02 6.95
N SER A 396 9.76 27.21 6.05
CA SER A 396 10.04 27.59 4.67
C SER A 396 8.87 28.37 4.08
N ASP A 397 9.17 29.47 3.37
CA ASP A 397 8.22 30.16 2.50
C ASP A 397 7.93 29.33 1.22
N ASP A 398 8.86 28.43 0.85
CA ASP A 398 8.71 27.49 -0.26
C ASP A 398 8.12 26.16 0.24
N HIS A 399 6.92 25.86 -0.22
CA HIS A 399 6.13 24.68 0.14
C HIS A 399 6.14 23.63 -0.98
N CYS A 400 6.80 23.94 -2.09
CA CYS A 400 6.92 23.06 -3.23
C CYS A 400 8.22 22.25 -3.17
N VAL A 401 8.19 21.00 -3.62
CA VAL A 401 9.42 20.26 -3.93
C VAL A 401 9.64 20.26 -5.42
N GLU A 402 10.83 20.67 -5.81
CA GLU A 402 11.28 20.64 -7.19
C GLU A 402 11.51 19.20 -7.64
N VAL A 403 10.75 18.77 -8.65
CA VAL A 403 10.89 17.49 -9.33
C VAL A 403 11.48 17.76 -10.71
N ILE A 404 12.68 17.23 -10.96
CA ILE A 404 13.39 17.40 -12.24
C ILE A 404 13.67 16.03 -12.84
N GLU A 405 13.31 15.88 -14.11
CA GLU A 405 13.75 14.77 -14.94
C GLU A 405 14.63 15.29 -16.08
N LYS A 406 15.61 14.50 -16.52
CA LYS A 406 16.60 14.94 -17.50
C LYS A 406 16.85 13.92 -18.61
N VAL A 407 17.15 14.41 -19.81
CA VAL A 407 17.54 13.59 -20.96
C VAL A 407 18.58 14.31 -21.81
N THR A 408 19.39 13.57 -22.57
CA THR A 408 20.39 14.16 -23.47
C THR A 408 19.92 14.13 -24.92
N VAL A 409 20.21 15.21 -25.66
CA VAL A 409 19.93 15.32 -27.08
C VAL A 409 21.22 15.41 -27.89
N TYR A 410 21.25 14.76 -29.05
CA TYR A 410 22.40 14.74 -29.95
C TYR A 410 22.04 15.17 -31.37
N THR A 411 22.96 15.80 -32.06
CA THR A 411 22.90 15.88 -33.52
C THR A 411 23.13 14.48 -34.11
N SER A 412 22.34 14.14 -35.14
CA SER A 412 22.41 12.84 -35.82
C SER A 412 23.76 12.54 -36.46
#